data_AF-A0AAN8BHU1-F1
#
_entry.id   AF-A0AAN8BHU1-F1
#
_cell.length_a   1.000
_cell.length_b   1.000
_cell.length_c   1.000
_cell.angle_alpha   90.00
_cell.angle_beta   90.00
_cell.angle_gamma   90.00
#
_symmetry.space_group_name_H-M   'P 1'
#
loop_
_entity.id
_entity.type
_entity.pdbx_description
1 polymer ?
#
loop_
_entity_poly.entity_id
_entity_poly.type
_entity_poly.pdbx_seq_one_letter_code
_entity_poly.pdbx_strand_id
1 'polypeptide(L)'
;MEVGYQVIAGSGLVVGFALISPTGYRLVSDFRRSDGIHMVDSTEDGDYRLCFDNSFSKLSEKMVFFEVNINSESSSVGGSNEWENMAITESMGEYNMEDIRAQMDSVYQHLERSRQILAVLRAREARGRYLLEDNLWRVSFWSCLSLLVMLFVAVTQIYTLQRLFDDTKRVCT
;
A
#
# COMPACT_ATOMS: atom_id res chain seq x y z
N MET A 1 -18.40 4.18 16.29
CA MET A 1 -17.35 3.45 15.53
C MET A 1 -17.09 4.17 14.22
N GLU A 2 -15.83 4.44 13.91
CA GLU A 2 -15.39 5.00 12.64
C GLU A 2 -14.61 3.94 11.86
N VAL A 3 -14.92 3.79 10.57
CA VAL A 3 -14.26 2.84 9.67
C VAL A 3 -13.83 3.56 8.41
N GLY A 4 -12.53 3.53 8.13
CA GLY A 4 -11.93 4.03 6.89
C GLY A 4 -11.37 2.88 6.05
N TYR A 5 -11.47 2.97 4.73
CA TYR A 5 -10.77 2.06 3.82
C TYR A 5 -10.23 2.78 2.58
N GLN A 6 -9.15 2.25 2.01
CA GLN A 6 -8.53 2.70 0.77
C GLN A 6 -7.90 1.53 0.01
N VAL A 7 -8.17 1.45 -1.29
CA VAL A 7 -7.58 0.46 -2.20
C VAL A 7 -6.17 0.93 -2.57
N ILE A 8 -5.17 0.18 -2.15
CA ILE A 8 -3.75 0.52 -2.34
C ILE A 8 -3.24 -0.05 -3.66
N ALA A 9 -3.66 -1.25 -4.06
CA ALA A 9 -3.13 -1.91 -5.26
C ALA A 9 -4.16 -2.88 -5.88
N GLY A 10 -3.97 -3.19 -7.16
CA GLY A 10 -4.82 -4.10 -7.94
C GLY A 10 -5.46 -3.42 -9.16
N SER A 11 -5.93 -4.22 -10.12
CA SER A 11 -6.55 -3.70 -11.34
C SER A 11 -7.83 -2.90 -11.05
N GLY A 12 -7.96 -1.71 -11.64
CA GLY A 12 -9.14 -0.84 -11.54
C GLY A 12 -9.32 -0.09 -10.22
N LEU A 13 -8.52 -0.36 -9.18
CA LEU A 13 -8.50 0.37 -7.89
C LEU A 13 -9.87 0.58 -7.21
N VAL A 14 -10.82 -0.33 -7.44
CA VAL A 14 -12.17 -0.29 -6.85
C VAL A 14 -12.52 -1.59 -6.14
N VAL A 15 -13.25 -1.51 -5.03
CA VAL A 15 -13.76 -2.63 -4.24
C VAL A 15 -15.23 -2.38 -3.84
N GLY A 16 -15.99 -3.43 -3.57
CA GLY A 16 -17.27 -3.31 -2.86
C GLY A 16 -17.02 -3.35 -1.35
N PHE A 17 -17.69 -2.50 -0.57
CA PHE A 17 -17.58 -2.50 0.88
C PHE A 17 -18.98 -2.65 1.49
N ALA A 18 -19.09 -3.46 2.54
CA ALA A 18 -20.31 -3.55 3.32
C ALA A 18 -20.00 -3.67 4.81
N LEU A 19 -20.74 -2.92 5.62
CA LEU A 19 -20.74 -3.04 7.08
C LEU A 19 -22.07 -3.66 7.51
N ILE A 20 -22.00 -4.73 8.29
CA ILE A 20 -23.16 -5.50 8.75
C ILE A 20 -23.18 -5.49 10.27
N SER A 21 -24.34 -5.14 10.84
CA SER A 21 -24.61 -5.16 12.28
C SER A 21 -24.62 -6.58 12.84
N PRO A 22 -24.54 -6.75 14.17
CA PRO A 22 -24.66 -8.05 14.84
C PRO A 22 -26.00 -8.74 14.53
N THR A 23 -27.06 -7.94 14.39
CA THR A 23 -28.41 -8.37 14.00
C THR A 23 -28.53 -8.78 12.51
N GLY A 24 -27.48 -8.57 11.71
CA GLY A 24 -27.44 -8.95 10.30
C GLY A 24 -27.94 -7.87 9.33
N TYR A 25 -28.28 -6.69 9.81
CA TYR A 25 -28.65 -5.56 8.96
C TYR A 25 -27.41 -4.93 8.32
N ARG A 26 -27.50 -4.61 7.04
CA ARG A 26 -26.43 -3.92 6.32
C ARG A 26 -26.53 -2.42 6.59
N LEU A 27 -25.64 -1.90 7.43
CA LEU A 27 -25.59 -0.50 7.85
C LEU A 27 -24.99 0.38 6.76
N VAL A 28 -23.94 -0.09 6.09
CA VAL A 28 -23.25 0.62 5.01
C VAL A 28 -23.05 -0.31 3.83
N SER A 29 -23.21 0.22 2.62
CA SER A 29 -22.98 -0.50 1.38
C SER A 29 -22.41 0.44 0.32
N ASP A 30 -21.15 0.23 -0.04
CA ASP A 30 -20.51 0.90 -1.15
C ASP A 30 -20.26 -0.06 -2.30
N PHE A 31 -20.47 0.44 -3.51
CA PHE A 31 -20.23 -0.30 -4.73
C PHE A 31 -19.14 0.36 -5.55
N ARG A 32 -18.10 -0.41 -5.89
CA ARG A 32 -16.98 0.00 -6.76
C ARG A 32 -16.36 1.35 -6.35
N ARG A 33 -15.97 1.47 -5.08
CA ARG A 33 -15.27 2.64 -4.55
C ARG A 33 -13.79 2.36 -4.34
N SER A 34 -12.96 3.40 -4.50
CA SER A 34 -11.52 3.36 -4.23
C SER A 34 -11.19 3.60 -2.77
N ASP A 35 -12.05 4.32 -2.07
CA ASP A 35 -11.87 4.74 -0.68
C ASP A 35 -13.23 5.18 -0.10
N GLY A 36 -13.32 5.18 1.22
CA GLY A 36 -14.49 5.62 1.95
C GLY A 36 -14.25 5.67 3.45
N ILE A 37 -14.87 6.65 4.12
CA ILE A 37 -14.87 6.79 5.58
C ILE A 37 -16.32 6.80 6.03
N HIS A 38 -16.65 5.94 6.99
CA HIS A 38 -18.00 5.77 7.51
C HIS A 38 -18.00 5.88 9.02
N MET A 39 -18.82 6.78 9.54
CA MET A 39 -19.08 6.92 10.97
C MET A 39 -20.42 6.23 11.26
N VAL A 40 -20.38 5.26 12.18
CA VAL A 40 -21.54 4.45 12.55
C VAL A 40 -21.65 4.44 14.06
N ASP A 41 -22.82 4.80 14.56
CA ASP A 41 -23.13 4.72 15.98
C ASP A 41 -23.30 3.25 16.39
N SER A 42 -22.48 2.82 17.34
CA SER A 42 -22.53 1.47 17.92
C SER A 42 -23.73 1.39 18.87
N THR A 43 -24.92 1.29 18.28
CA THR A 43 -26.21 1.24 18.99
C THR A 43 -26.54 -0.16 19.52
N GLU A 44 -25.96 -1.18 18.89
CA GLU A 44 -26.14 -2.58 19.26
C GLU A 44 -24.82 -3.18 19.76
N ASP A 45 -24.89 -3.89 20.89
CA ASP A 45 -23.77 -4.68 21.41
C ASP A 45 -23.64 -5.98 20.61
N GLY A 46 -22.44 -6.26 20.11
CA GLY A 46 -22.11 -7.49 19.42
C GLY A 46 -21.10 -7.31 18.28
N ASP A 47 -20.94 -8.35 17.48
CA ASP A 47 -19.92 -8.41 16.44
C ASP A 47 -20.36 -7.73 15.13
N TYR A 48 -19.68 -6.64 14.79
CA TYR A 48 -19.84 -5.98 13.49
C TYR A 48 -18.95 -6.65 12.45
N ARG A 49 -19.50 -6.91 11.25
CA ARG A 49 -18.77 -7.54 10.14
C ARG A 49 -18.46 -6.52 9.05
N LEU A 50 -17.18 -6.39 8.73
CA LEU A 50 -16.69 -5.64 7.59
C LEU A 50 -16.45 -6.61 6.42
N CYS A 51 -17.05 -6.35 5.27
CA CYS A 51 -16.95 -7.20 4.09
C CYS A 51 -16.40 -6.41 2.91
N PHE A 52 -15.33 -6.93 2.30
CA PHE A 52 -14.74 -6.40 1.08
C PHE A 52 -15.00 -7.36 -0.08
N ASP A 53 -15.68 -6.91 -1.12
CA ASP A 53 -16.08 -7.71 -2.27
C ASP A 53 -15.18 -7.42 -3.50
N ASN A 54 -14.52 -8.47 -3.99
CA ASN A 54 -13.72 -8.47 -5.22
C ASN A 54 -14.28 -9.42 -6.30
N SER A 55 -15.57 -9.74 -6.27
CA SER A 55 -16.19 -10.66 -7.23
C SER A 55 -16.14 -10.15 -8.68
N PHE A 56 -15.97 -8.83 -8.88
CA PHE A 56 -15.89 -8.18 -10.19
C PHE A 56 -14.54 -8.37 -10.91
N SER A 57 -13.45 -8.66 -10.18
CA SER A 57 -12.10 -8.79 -10.74
C SER A 57 -11.49 -10.14 -10.38
N LYS A 58 -12.08 -11.23 -10.90
CA LYS A 58 -11.64 -12.62 -10.63
C LYS A 58 -10.20 -12.93 -11.06
N LEU A 59 -9.61 -12.12 -11.93
CA LEU A 59 -8.26 -12.33 -12.46
C LEU A 59 -7.17 -11.58 -11.68
N SER A 60 -7.55 -10.59 -10.86
CA SER A 60 -6.59 -9.71 -10.18
C SER A 60 -6.88 -9.64 -8.69
N GLU A 61 -5.84 -9.87 -7.89
CA GLU A 61 -5.84 -9.55 -6.47
C GLU A 61 -5.91 -8.03 -6.26
N LYS A 62 -6.49 -7.61 -5.13
CA LYS A 62 -6.56 -6.22 -4.68
C LYS A 62 -6.07 -6.13 -3.24
N MET A 63 -5.23 -5.13 -2.98
CA MET A 63 -4.79 -4.79 -1.62
C MET A 63 -5.60 -3.61 -1.12
N VAL A 64 -6.28 -3.79 0.02
CA VAL A 64 -7.09 -2.78 0.69
C VAL A 64 -6.49 -2.52 2.06
N PHE A 65 -6.23 -1.25 2.36
CA PHE A 65 -5.92 -0.80 3.70
C PHE A 65 -7.20 -0.33 4.36
N PHE A 66 -7.41 -0.72 5.61
CA PHE A 66 -8.56 -0.30 6.38
C PHE A 66 -8.12 0.03 7.80
N GLU A 67 -8.83 0.98 8.40
CA GLU A 67 -8.62 1.44 9.75
C GLU A 67 -9.98 1.47 10.46
N VAL A 68 -10.03 0.95 11.68
CA VAL A 68 -11.23 0.91 12.50
C VAL A 68 -10.90 1.60 13.82
N ASN A 69 -11.61 2.69 14.10
CA ASN A 69 -11.47 3.43 15.34
C ASN A 69 -12.76 3.28 16.15
N ILE A 70 -12.65 2.67 17.33
CA ILE A 70 -13.78 2.47 18.23
C ILE A 70 -13.69 3.56 19.30
N ASN A 71 -14.51 4.61 19.17
CA ASN A 71 -14.59 5.65 20.18
C ASN A 71 -15.42 5.13 21.37
N SER A 72 -14.76 4.59 22.39
CA SER A 72 -15.40 4.15 23.63
C SER A 72 -15.67 5.34 24.55
N GLU A 73 -16.72 6.12 24.26
CA GLU A 73 -17.18 7.15 25.21
C GLU A 73 -18.12 6.59 26.30
N SER A 74 -18.40 5.28 26.28
CA SER A 74 -19.04 4.59 27.42
C SER A 74 -18.61 3.13 27.46
N SER A 75 -18.39 2.63 28.68
CA SER A 75 -17.95 1.25 29.03
C SER A 75 -16.41 1.11 29.04
N SER A 76 -15.69 1.31 30.16
CA SER A 76 -15.76 0.52 31.40
C SER A 76 -16.64 -0.73 31.30
N VAL A 77 -16.07 -1.84 30.84
CA VAL A 77 -16.41 -3.25 31.15
C VAL A 77 -16.14 -4.12 29.91
N GLY A 78 -15.14 -5.00 30.05
CA GLY A 78 -15.16 -6.35 29.51
C GLY A 78 -14.83 -6.53 28.04
N GLY A 79 -13.58 -6.89 27.73
CA GLY A 79 -13.23 -7.43 26.42
C GLY A 79 -11.75 -7.41 26.04
N SER A 80 -10.82 -7.28 27.00
CA SER A 80 -9.37 -7.36 26.75
C SER A 80 -8.75 -8.58 27.43
N ASN A 81 -9.45 -9.72 27.43
CA ASN A 81 -9.09 -10.88 28.25
C ASN A 81 -8.65 -12.14 27.48
N GLU A 82 -8.29 -12.04 26.20
CA GLU A 82 -7.67 -13.19 25.48
C GLU A 82 -6.33 -12.93 24.79
N TRP A 83 -5.88 -11.68 24.61
CA TRP A 83 -4.54 -11.42 24.02
C TRP A 83 -3.46 -11.09 25.06
N GLU A 84 -3.83 -10.77 26.30
CA GLU A 84 -2.91 -10.19 27.29
C GLU A 84 -2.50 -11.16 28.42
N ASN A 85 -3.15 -12.32 28.54
CA ASN A 85 -2.94 -13.26 29.66
C ASN A 85 -1.69 -14.15 29.53
N MET A 86 -0.80 -13.93 28.55
CA MET A 86 0.43 -14.74 28.41
C MET A 86 1.72 -14.02 28.88
N ALA A 87 1.66 -12.74 29.27
CA ALA A 87 2.90 -11.96 29.45
C ALA A 87 3.26 -11.55 30.89
N ILE A 88 2.35 -11.53 31.87
CA ILE A 88 2.68 -10.88 33.16
C ILE A 88 2.20 -11.71 34.35
N THR A 89 2.87 -12.84 34.59
CA THR A 89 3.02 -13.38 35.95
C THR A 89 4.37 -12.91 36.45
N GLU A 90 4.44 -11.72 37.04
CA GLU A 90 5.42 -11.47 38.09
C GLU A 90 4.92 -10.44 39.10
N SER A 91 4.94 -10.90 40.34
CA SER A 91 4.35 -10.37 41.55
C SER A 91 5.09 -9.18 42.15
N MET A 92 4.31 -8.28 42.76
CA MET A 92 4.56 -7.59 44.06
C MET A 92 5.75 -6.62 44.19
N GLY A 93 5.46 -5.38 44.59
CA GLY A 93 6.40 -4.35 45.04
C GLY A 93 6.05 -2.96 44.50
N GLU A 94 5.01 -2.28 45.01
CA GLU A 94 5.06 -1.31 46.11
C GLU A 94 5.65 0.06 45.67
N TYR A 95 4.75 0.94 45.23
CA TYR A 95 4.74 2.41 45.39
C TYR A 95 6.03 3.16 45.02
N ASN A 96 6.16 3.48 43.73
CA ASN A 96 7.09 4.42 43.05
C ASN A 96 7.26 4.02 41.57
N MET A 97 6.68 2.88 41.16
CA MET A 97 6.69 2.42 39.78
C MET A 97 5.47 2.90 38.98
N GLU A 98 4.41 3.41 39.60
CA GLU A 98 3.20 3.82 38.88
C GLU A 98 3.43 5.02 37.95
N ASP A 99 4.20 6.02 38.39
CA ASP A 99 4.46 7.25 37.60
C ASP A 99 5.48 6.99 36.46
N ILE A 100 6.48 6.14 36.71
CA ILE A 100 7.42 5.68 35.69
C ILE A 100 6.75 4.73 34.69
N ARG A 101 5.81 3.87 35.14
CA ARG A 101 4.99 3.02 34.26
C ARG A 101 4.05 3.86 33.41
N ALA A 102 3.40 4.88 33.96
CA ALA A 102 2.53 5.77 33.19
C ALA A 102 3.31 6.56 32.12
N GLN A 103 4.51 7.05 32.45
CA GLN A 103 5.38 7.69 31.47
C GLN A 103 5.89 6.70 30.42
N MET A 104 6.31 5.49 30.82
CA MET A 104 6.69 4.42 29.90
C MET A 104 5.55 4.04 28.97
N ASP A 105 4.33 3.86 29.47
CA ASP A 105 3.16 3.53 28.65
C ASP A 105 2.85 4.63 27.65
N SER A 106 2.96 5.90 28.04
CA SER A 106 2.81 7.02 27.09
C SER A 106 3.89 6.99 26.00
N VAL A 107 5.15 6.72 26.38
CA VAL A 107 6.28 6.66 25.46
C VAL A 107 6.15 5.44 24.54
N TYR A 108 5.70 4.29 25.05
CA TYR A 108 5.40 3.09 24.27
C TYR A 108 4.28 3.36 23.27
N GLN A 109 3.18 4.00 23.68
CA GLN A 109 2.11 4.38 22.76
C GLN A 109 2.57 5.36 21.66
N HIS A 110 3.44 6.32 22.01
CA HIS A 110 4.04 7.22 21.03
C HIS A 110 5.00 6.50 20.08
N LEU A 111 5.78 5.53 20.57
CA LEU A 111 6.68 4.71 19.77
C LEU A 111 5.93 3.73 18.86
N GLU A 112 4.83 3.14 19.33
CA GLU A 112 3.96 2.24 18.56
C GLU A 112 3.37 2.98 17.35
N ARG A 113 2.79 4.18 17.58
CA ARG A 113 2.28 5.05 16.51
C ARG A 113 3.38 5.46 15.54
N SER A 114 4.56 5.85 16.05
CA SER A 114 5.70 6.22 15.20
C SER A 114 6.18 5.04 14.34
N ARG A 115 6.17 3.83 14.89
CA ARG A 115 6.56 2.60 14.20
C ARG A 115 5.58 2.22 13.09
N GLN A 116 4.28 2.39 13.33
CA GLN A 116 3.24 2.21 12.31
C GLN A 116 3.42 3.20 11.15
N ILE A 117 3.67 4.48 11.46
CA ILE A 117 3.95 5.50 10.43
C ILE A 117 5.22 5.18 9.65
N LEU A 118 6.30 4.77 10.33
CA LEU A 118 7.57 4.41 9.70
C LEU A 118 7.43 3.18 8.80
N ALA A 119 6.58 2.21 9.18
CA ALA A 119 6.27 1.04 8.36
C ALA A 119 5.51 1.43 7.09
N VAL A 120 4.51 2.31 7.20
CA VAL A 120 3.76 2.84 6.04
C VAL A 120 4.68 3.65 5.12
N LEU A 121 5.55 4.50 5.68
CA LEU A 121 6.51 5.28 4.90
C LEU A 121 7.53 4.38 4.19
N ARG A 122 8.07 3.34 4.83
CA ARG A 122 8.94 2.35 4.19
C ARG A 122 8.24 1.59 3.07
N ALA A 123 6.98 1.19 3.28
CA ALA A 123 6.20 0.52 2.25
C ALA A 123 5.96 1.45 1.03
N ARG A 124 5.71 2.74 1.29
CA ARG A 124 5.53 3.76 0.24
C ARG A 124 6.84 4.08 -0.48
N GLU A 125 7.98 4.11 0.21
CA GLU A 125 9.30 4.32 -0.38
C GLU A 125 9.73 3.14 -1.26
N ALA A 126 9.55 1.90 -0.78
CA ALA A 126 9.82 0.69 -1.55
C ALA A 126 9.00 0.65 -2.85
N ARG A 127 7.73 1.06 -2.77
CA ARG A 127 6.86 1.18 -3.96
C ARG A 127 7.28 2.29 -4.91
N GLY A 128 7.78 3.41 -4.37
CA GLY A 128 8.32 4.51 -5.15
C GLY A 128 9.54 4.11 -5.99
N ARG A 129 10.44 3.29 -5.42
CA ARG A 129 11.61 2.78 -6.16
C ARG A 129 11.23 1.87 -7.31
N TYR A 130 10.26 0.98 -7.12
CA TYR A 130 9.81 0.07 -8.17
C TYR A 130 9.24 0.81 -9.40
N LEU A 131 8.45 1.87 -9.17
CA LEU A 131 7.94 2.71 -10.26
C LEU A 131 9.06 3.46 -11.00
N LEU A 132 10.08 3.93 -10.27
CA LEU A 132 11.21 4.62 -10.88
C LEU A 132 12.04 3.66 -11.76
N GLU A 133 12.27 2.43 -11.28
CA GLU A 133 13.02 1.40 -11.99
C GLU A 133 12.34 0.97 -13.30
N ASP A 134 11.01 0.75 -13.30
CA ASP A 134 10.29 0.38 -14.55
C ASP A 134 10.33 1.51 -15.58
N ASN A 135 10.12 2.76 -15.15
CA ASN A 135 10.19 3.91 -16.04
C ASN A 135 11.60 4.11 -16.60
N LEU A 136 12.63 4.01 -15.74
CA LEU A 136 14.01 4.14 -16.16
C LEU A 136 14.41 3.04 -17.13
N TRP A 137 13.97 1.79 -16.90
CA TRP A 137 14.26 0.67 -17.79
C TRP A 137 13.63 0.88 -19.17
N ARG A 138 12.35 1.28 -19.24
CA ARG A 138 11.68 1.58 -20.51
C ARG A 138 12.38 2.71 -21.27
N VAL A 139 12.67 3.83 -20.61
CA VAL A 139 13.33 4.98 -21.24
C VAL A 139 14.74 4.61 -21.70
N SER A 140 15.51 3.91 -20.87
CA SER A 140 16.86 3.45 -21.20
C SER A 140 16.84 2.51 -22.40
N PHE A 141 15.89 1.58 -22.47
CA PHE A 141 15.73 0.65 -23.59
C PHE A 141 15.46 1.40 -24.91
N TRP A 142 14.50 2.32 -24.93
CA TRP A 142 14.18 3.10 -26.13
C TRP A 142 15.33 4.04 -26.54
N SER A 143 16.04 4.63 -25.57
CA SER A 143 17.19 5.48 -25.85
C SER A 143 18.38 4.68 -26.43
N CYS A 144 18.63 3.48 -25.90
CA CYS A 144 19.66 2.58 -26.42
C CYS A 144 19.34 2.11 -27.84
N LEU A 145 18.09 1.75 -28.11
CA LEU A 145 17.63 1.36 -29.44
C LEU A 145 17.81 2.49 -30.45
N SER A 146 17.42 3.72 -30.10
CA SER A 146 17.63 4.90 -30.97
C SER A 146 19.11 5.17 -31.26
N LEU A 147 19.99 5.01 -30.26
CA LEU A 147 21.43 5.17 -30.45
C LEU A 147 21.98 4.12 -31.43
N LEU A 148 21.57 2.85 -31.30
CA LEU A 148 21.97 1.79 -32.23
C LEU A 148 21.51 2.06 -33.67
N VAL A 149 20.29 2.58 -33.85
CA VAL A 149 19.78 2.98 -35.17
C VAL A 149 20.62 4.10 -35.77
N MET A 150 20.98 5.13 -34.99
CA MET A 150 21.84 6.23 -35.45
C MET A 150 23.22 5.73 -35.89
N LEU A 151 23.83 4.81 -35.14
CA LEU A 151 25.11 4.19 -35.52
C LEU A 151 24.99 3.39 -36.81
N PHE A 152 23.92 2.60 -36.96
CA PHE A 152 23.68 1.81 -38.17
C PHE A 152 23.54 2.71 -39.41
N VAL A 153 22.82 3.82 -39.29
CA VAL A 153 22.69 4.81 -40.36
C VAL A 153 24.04 5.43 -40.70
N ALA A 154 24.84 5.81 -39.69
CA ALA A 154 26.17 6.37 -39.91
C ALA A 154 27.11 5.39 -40.65
N VAL A 155 27.11 4.11 -40.27
CA VAL A 155 27.89 3.06 -40.97
C VAL A 155 27.42 2.91 -42.41
N THR A 156 26.11 2.87 -42.63
CA THR A 156 25.53 2.77 -43.97
C THR A 156 25.92 3.96 -44.85
N GLN A 157 25.89 5.17 -44.30
CA GLN A 157 26.34 6.39 -44.98
C GLN A 157 27.82 6.33 -45.35
N ILE A 158 28.70 5.89 -44.45
CA ILE A 158 30.13 5.77 -44.74
C ILE A 158 30.38 4.69 -45.81
N TYR A 159 29.71 3.55 -45.73
CA TYR A 159 29.87 2.46 -46.68
C TYR A 159 29.38 2.85 -48.09
N THR A 160 28.24 3.55 -48.18
CA THR A 160 27.74 4.04 -49.48
C THR A 160 28.67 5.08 -50.09
N LEU A 161 29.23 6.00 -49.29
CA LEU A 161 30.23 6.96 -49.77
C LEU A 161 31.52 6.26 -50.22
N GLN A 162 32.06 5.32 -49.44
CA GLN A 162 33.24 4.55 -49.84
C GLN A 162 33.00 3.81 -51.15
N ARG A 163 31.86 3.13 -51.29
CA ARG A 163 31.50 2.40 -52.51
C ARG A 163 31.38 3.33 -53.72
N LEU A 164 30.76 4.50 -53.56
CA LEU A 164 30.61 5.48 -54.64
C LEU A 164 31.96 5.97 -55.18
N PHE A 165 32.94 6.21 -54.29
CA PHE A 165 34.28 6.67 -54.66
C PHE A 165 35.23 5.53 -55.09
N ASP A 166 35.03 4.29 -54.65
CA ASP A 166 35.80 3.13 -55.13
C ASP A 166 35.36 2.70 -56.54
N ASP A 167 34.08 2.82 -56.90
CA ASP A 167 33.60 2.55 -58.25
C ASP A 167 34.19 3.52 -59.29
N THR A 168 34.49 4.76 -58.91
CA THR A 168 35.09 5.75 -59.82
C THR A 168 36.58 5.51 -60.09
N LYS A 169 37.29 4.77 -59.23
CA LYS A 169 38.71 4.40 -59.46
C LYS A 169 38.88 3.27 -60.48
N ARG A 170 37.80 2.57 -60.86
CA ARG A 170 37.85 1.42 -61.79
C ARG A 170 37.64 1.79 -63.25
N VAL A 171 37.44 3.06 -63.59
CA VAL A 171 37.27 3.52 -64.99
C VAL A 171 38.40 4.48 -65.36
N CYS A 172 39.60 3.92 -65.53
CA CYS A 172 40.63 4.48 -66.39
C CYS A 172 41.14 3.33 -67.27
N THR A 173 40.47 3.15 -68.42
CA THR A 173 40.99 2.49 -69.62
C THR A 173 41.02 3.50 -70.73
#